data_AF-A0A7J2M888-F1
#
_entry.id   AF-A0A7J2M888-F1
#
_cell.length_a   1.000
_cell.length_b   1.000
_cell.length_c   1.000
_cell.angle_alpha   90.00
_cell.angle_beta   90.00
_cell.angle_gamma   90.00
#
_symmetry.space_group_name_H-M   'P 1'
#
loop_
_entity.id
_entity.type
_entity.pdbx_description
1 polymer ?
#
loop_
_entity_poly.entity_id
_entity_poly.type
_entity_poly.pdbx_seq_one_letter_code
_entity_poly.pdbx_strand_id
1 'polypeptide(L)' 'MSVIVQTIAGMLFPMVLIFSFYVILHGHLTPGGGFQGGAIGASAVALLIV' A
#
# COMPACT_ATOMS: atom_id res chain seq x y z
N MET A 1 -1.79 -15.11 -13.14
CA MET A 1 -2.32 -14.92 -11.77
C MET A 1 -3.49 -15.86 -11.54
N SER A 2 -3.57 -16.57 -10.41
CA SER A 2 -4.77 -17.36 -10.10
C SER A 2 -5.93 -16.45 -9.68
N VAL A 3 -7.17 -16.93 -9.81
CA VAL A 3 -8.37 -16.20 -9.36
C VAL A 3 -8.28 -15.85 -7.88
N ILE A 4 -7.68 -16.73 -7.08
CA ILE A 4 -7.43 -16.51 -5.64
C ILE A 4 -6.53 -15.28 -5.46
N VAL A 5 -5.42 -15.20 -6.17
CA VAL A 5 -4.48 -14.08 -6.02
C VAL A 5 -5.09 -12.77 -6.50
N GLN A 6 -5.81 -12.74 -7.63
CA GLN A 6 -6.50 -11.52 -8.08
C GLN A 6 -7.55 -11.03 -7.07
N THR A 7 -8.32 -11.95 -6.51
CA THR A 7 -9.35 -11.62 -5.51
C THR A 7 -8.71 -11.03 -4.26
N ILE A 8 -7.66 -11.66 -3.74
CA ILE A 8 -6.96 -11.20 -2.53
C ILE A 8 -6.24 -9.88 -2.79
N ALA A 9 -5.59 -9.71 -3.95
CA ALA A 9 -4.94 -8.46 -4.33
C ALA A 9 -5.93 -7.28 -4.37
N GLY A 10 -7.12 -7.49 -4.96
CA GLY A 10 -8.18 -6.48 -4.98
C GLY A 10 -8.70 -6.12 -3.58
N MET A 11 -8.79 -7.10 -2.67
CA MET A 11 -9.18 -6.86 -1.28
C MET A 11 -8.09 -6.12 -0.48
N LEU A 12 -6.81 -6.45 -0.70
CA LEU A 12 -5.68 -5.85 0.01
C LEU A 12 -5.35 -4.44 -0.47
N PHE A 13 -5.56 -4.13 -1.75
CA PHE A 13 -5.25 -2.84 -2.34
C PHE A 13 -5.75 -1.63 -1.51
N PRO A 14 -7.05 -1.51 -1.17
CA PRO A 14 -7.52 -0.36 -0.38
C PRO A 14 -6.92 -0.34 1.03
N MET A 15 -6.66 -1.49 1.64
CA MET A 15 -6.05 -1.57 2.97
C MET A 15 -4.60 -1.07 2.96
N VAL A 16 -3.80 -1.52 2.00
CA VAL A 16 -2.40 -1.08 1.84
C VAL A 16 -2.32 0.39 1.46
N LEU A 17 -3.26 0.88 0.63
CA LEU A 17 -3.33 2.29 0.25
C LEU A 17 -3.65 3.20 1.45
N ILE A 18 -4.60 2.81 2.30
CA ILE A 18 -4.89 3.54 3.56
C ILE A 18 -3.66 3.54 4.47
N PHE A 19 -2.95 2.42 4.58
CA PHE A 19 -1.73 2.34 5.37
C PHE A 19 -0.60 3.23 4.81
N SER A 20 -0.44 3.29 3.49
CA SER A 20 0.49 4.22 2.83
C SER A 20 0.20 5.66 3.23
N PHE A 21 -1.07 6.10 3.16
CA PHE A 21 -1.44 7.45 3.59
C PHE A 21 -1.20 7.68 5.08
N TYR A 22 -1.50 6.71 5.94
CA TYR A 22 -1.20 6.80 7.37
C TYR A 22 0.29 7.07 7.62
N VAL A 23 1.18 6.31 6.99
CA VAL A 23 2.65 6.45 7.14
C VAL A 23 3.15 7.80 6.63
N ILE A 24 2.54 8.35 5.58
CA ILE A 24 2.89 9.68 5.05
C ILE A 24 2.43 10.76 6.02
N LEU A 25 1.15 10.75 6.42
CA LEU A 25 0.55 11.81 7.23
C LEU A 25 1.11 11.86 8.67
N HIS A 26 1.42 10.70 9.25
CA HIS A 26 1.94 10.60 10.62
C HIS A 26 3.47 10.54 10.68
N GLY A 27 4.19 10.75 9.57
CA GLY A 27 5.65 10.70 9.53
C GLY A 27 6.37 11.72 10.42
N HIS A 28 5.64 12.68 11.00
CA HIS A 28 6.15 13.63 11.99
C HIS A 28 6.06 13.14 13.45
N LEU A 29 5.20 12.15 13.75
CA LEU A 29 5.00 11.59 15.09
C LEU A 29 5.50 10.15 15.20
N THR A 30 5.37 9.37 14.14
CA THR A 30 5.74 7.96 14.08
C THR A 30 6.86 7.75 13.06
N PRO A 31 7.75 6.75 13.24
CA PRO A 31 8.72 6.38 12.22
C PRO A 31 8.03 6.16 10.86
N GLY A 32 8.49 6.83 9.81
CA GLY A 32 7.74 6.90 8.56
C GLY A 32 8.16 8.06 7.67
N GLY A 33 7.18 8.56 6.90
CA GLY A 33 7.33 9.73 6.04
C GLY A 33 7.07 9.45 4.57
N GLY A 34 7.32 10.47 3.74
CA GLY A 34 6.95 10.47 2.33
C GLY A 34 7.59 9.35 1.51
N PHE A 35 8.88 9.07 1.70
CA PHE A 35 9.58 8.04 0.92
C PHE A 35 9.07 6.62 1.23
N GLN A 36 9.02 6.27 2.52
CA GLN A 36 8.59 4.93 2.96
C GLN A 36 7.11 4.70 2.66
N GLY A 37 6.26 5.69 2.97
CA GLY A 37 4.84 5.64 2.63
C GLY A 37 4.60 5.60 1.12
N GLY A 38 5.39 6.36 0.33
CA GLY A 38 5.36 6.32 -1.13
C GLY A 38 5.75 4.96 -1.70
N ALA A 39 6.78 4.31 -1.15
CA ALA A 39 7.17 2.96 -1.53
C ALA A 39 6.04 1.95 -1.25
N ILE A 40 5.38 2.03 -0.09
CA ILE A 40 4.20 1.20 0.25
C ILE A 40 3.08 1.42 -0.78
N GLY A 41 2.80 2.68 -1.15
CA GLY A 41 1.77 3.02 -2.13
C GLY A 41 2.10 2.50 -3.54
N ALA A 42 3.36 2.63 -3.97
CA ALA A 42 3.84 2.07 -5.23
C ALA A 42 3.73 0.54 -5.24
N SER A 43 4.04 -0.13 -4.12
CA SER A 43 3.84 -1.57 -3.97
C SER A 43 2.35 -1.97 -4.01
N ALA A 44 1.44 -1.16 -3.44
CA ALA A 44 0.01 -1.41 -3.54
C ALA A 44 -0.47 -1.38 -5.00
N VAL A 45 0.04 -0.44 -5.80
CA VAL A 45 -0.26 -0.37 -7.24
C VAL A 45 0.38 -1.55 -7.98
N ALA A 46 1.63 -1.89 -7.67
CA ALA A 46 2.31 -3.04 -8.26
C ALA A 46 1.57 -4.36 -8.00
N LEU A 47 0.97 -4.52 -6.81
CA LEU A 47 0.16 -5.69 -6.43
C LEU A 47 -1.05 -5.93 -7.35
N LEU A 48 -1.57 -4.88 -8.01
CA LEU A 48 -2.67 -5.00 -8.96
C LEU A 48 -2.22 -5.28 -10.40
N ILE A 49 -0.98 -4.91 -10.75
CA ILE A 49 -0.49 -4.89 -12.13
C ILE A 49 0.35 -6.14 -12.45
N VAL A 50 1.09 -6.64 -11.47
CA VAL A 50 1.94 -7.84 -11.56
C VAL A 50 1.13 -9.05 -11.15
#